data_AF-A0A0B7BFT1-F1
#
_entry.id   AF-A0A0B7BFT1-F1
#
_cell.length_a   1.000
_cell.length_b   1.000
_cell.length_c   1.000
_cell.angle_alpha   90.00
_cell.angle_beta   90.00
_cell.angle_gamma   90.00
#
_symmetry.space_group_name_H-M   'P 1'
#
loop_
_entity.id
_entity.type
_entity.pdbx_description
1 polymer ?
#
loop_
_entity_poly.entity_id
_entity_poly.type
_entity_poly.pdbx_seq_one_letter_code
_entity_poly.pdbx_strand_id
1 'polypeptide(L)'
;MSRFNWAPSAYRLLNGVLCVYKPADISIQRMMKTIQTNLSKELNTLPCYQYEIPLRKASMMENKHVKDVSIETQARSIEDWSEHRLVLGDRYIPSDIQIEFVDGVSTTSSGVVVLGVGKFGEESLNMISDSKFLRVYHVKGRLGWATDDFKHTGRILERTKFKHVNRSKLERVCAATQAAHTRQMYRLHGVNPDSQDAYEMAASGIIRPAERESEPVLYGVKCIDFQPPDFTLEIHSINETSSYLRCLVHETAIKLKTTAVCTGIRRLRYGYFDLQRTLLRQHWHLDNIVDNIDSNMGLLTPNRLFVGTHAKKTKLFPVSQPAGYLPSKQDMIDQKQHGSDSSIETSHDSSVHKKEELTDGQRN
;
A
#
# COMPACT_ATOMS: atom_id res chain seq x y z
N MET A 1 -24.40 6.01 12.15
CA MET A 1 -25.04 4.73 11.79
C MET A 1 -24.36 4.24 10.54
N SER A 2 -23.92 2.99 10.52
CA SER A 2 -23.21 2.43 9.35
C SER A 2 -24.19 2.24 8.18
N ARG A 3 -23.71 2.45 6.94
CA ARG A 3 -24.53 2.25 5.73
C ARG A 3 -24.86 0.78 5.43
N PHE A 4 -24.19 -0.15 6.11
CA PHE A 4 -24.33 -1.57 5.87
C PHE A 4 -25.47 -2.17 6.68
N ASN A 5 -26.29 -3.00 6.02
CA ASN A 5 -27.37 -3.74 6.67
C ASN A 5 -26.98 -5.17 7.06
N TRP A 6 -25.79 -5.62 6.64
CA TRP A 6 -25.34 -7.00 6.83
C TRP A 6 -23.81 -7.07 6.97
N ALA A 7 -23.34 -7.57 8.12
CA ALA A 7 -21.91 -7.59 8.45
C ALA A 7 -21.05 -8.43 7.49
N PRO A 8 -21.41 -9.68 7.12
CA PRO A 8 -20.71 -10.45 6.09
C PRO A 8 -20.50 -9.74 4.76
N SER A 9 -21.43 -8.89 4.35
CA SER A 9 -21.26 -8.11 3.13
C SER A 9 -20.24 -6.99 3.31
N ALA A 10 -20.28 -6.27 4.44
CA ALA A 10 -19.28 -5.27 4.78
C ALA A 10 -17.87 -5.89 4.94
N TYR A 11 -17.76 -7.06 5.57
CA TYR A 11 -16.51 -7.77 5.75
C TYR A 11 -15.83 -8.15 4.42
N ARG A 12 -16.61 -8.57 3.42
CA ARG A 12 -16.07 -8.88 2.08
C ARG A 12 -15.48 -7.64 1.39
N LEU A 13 -16.07 -6.47 1.61
CA LEU A 13 -15.60 -5.20 1.03
C LEU A 13 -14.33 -4.66 1.69
N LEU A 14 -13.96 -5.18 2.87
CA LEU A 14 -12.71 -4.81 3.53
C LEU A 14 -11.47 -5.41 2.86
N ASN A 15 -11.63 -6.35 1.91
CA ASN A 15 -10.49 -7.00 1.27
C ASN A 15 -9.84 -6.07 0.22
N GLY A 16 -8.74 -5.41 0.56
CA GLY A 16 -8.06 -4.47 -0.35
C GLY A 16 -7.00 -3.60 0.30
N VAL A 17 -6.64 -2.51 -0.40
CA VAL A 17 -5.55 -1.61 0.01
C VAL A 17 -6.12 -0.36 0.67
N LEU A 18 -5.72 -0.16 1.92
CA LEU A 18 -6.15 0.92 2.79
C LEU A 18 -5.01 1.93 2.98
N CYS A 19 -5.31 3.21 2.90
CA CYS A 19 -4.34 4.28 3.14
C CYS A 19 -4.68 5.03 4.42
N VAL A 20 -3.78 5.00 5.41
CA VAL A 20 -4.00 5.65 6.72
C VAL A 20 -2.90 6.63 7.06
N TYR A 21 -3.26 7.65 7.83
CA TYR A 21 -2.29 8.57 8.42
C TYR A 21 -1.88 8.09 9.80
N LYS A 22 -0.60 7.71 9.94
CA LYS A 22 -0.01 7.36 11.22
C LYS A 22 0.44 8.63 11.96
N PRO A 23 -0.06 8.90 13.18
CA PRO A 23 0.46 9.98 14.01
C PRO A 23 1.85 9.64 14.57
N ALA A 24 2.55 10.66 15.06
CA ALA A 24 3.79 10.46 15.82
C ALA A 24 3.52 9.69 17.12
N ASP A 25 4.54 9.04 17.66
CA ASP A 25 4.59 8.36 18.96
C ASP A 25 3.72 7.10 19.12
N ILE A 26 3.10 6.63 18.04
CA ILE A 26 2.37 5.37 18.00
C ILE A 26 3.15 4.36 17.16
N SER A 27 3.29 3.11 17.61
CA SER A 27 3.86 2.04 16.76
C SER A 27 2.85 1.58 15.72
N ILE A 28 3.33 1.13 14.55
CA ILE A 28 2.44 0.61 13.50
C ILE A 28 1.60 -0.57 14.02
N GLN A 29 2.21 -1.44 14.80
CA GLN A 29 1.52 -2.58 15.42
C GLN A 29 0.35 -2.14 16.32
N ARG A 30 0.54 -1.09 17.13
CA ARG A 30 -0.54 -0.54 17.96
C ARG A 30 -1.64 0.12 17.12
N MET A 31 -1.26 0.80 16.04
CA MET A 31 -2.21 1.38 15.08
C MET A 31 -3.07 0.29 14.44
N MET A 32 -2.45 -0.77 13.92
CA MET A 32 -3.15 -1.90 13.30
C MET A 32 -4.11 -2.58 14.28
N LYS A 33 -3.67 -2.86 15.52
CA LYS A 33 -4.54 -3.40 16.58
C LYS A 33 -5.74 -2.50 16.89
N THR A 34 -5.55 -1.18 16.84
CA THR A 34 -6.64 -0.21 17.04
C THR A 34 -7.64 -0.30 15.90
N ILE A 35 -7.18 -0.36 14.65
CA ILE A 35 -8.04 -0.51 13.47
C ILE A 35 -8.80 -1.84 13.53
N GLN A 36 -8.12 -2.95 13.82
CA GLN A 36 -8.73 -4.28 13.97
C GLN A 36 -9.83 -4.27 15.05
N THR A 37 -9.54 -3.67 16.21
CA THR A 37 -10.51 -3.61 17.33
C THR A 37 -11.71 -2.73 16.99
N ASN A 38 -11.51 -1.62 16.28
CA ASN A 38 -12.61 -0.77 15.85
C ASN A 38 -13.49 -1.48 14.83
N LEU A 39 -12.87 -2.10 13.82
CA LEU A 39 -13.57 -2.84 12.77
C LEU A 39 -14.35 -4.03 13.33
N SER A 40 -13.76 -4.82 14.24
CA SER A 40 -14.45 -5.96 14.84
C SER A 40 -15.68 -5.52 15.63
N LYS A 41 -15.54 -4.45 16.43
CA LYS A 41 -16.67 -3.86 17.18
C LYS A 41 -17.77 -3.37 16.25
N GLU A 42 -17.43 -2.61 15.20
CA GLU A 42 -18.41 -2.07 14.27
C GLU A 42 -19.10 -3.16 13.44
N LEU A 43 -18.36 -4.17 12.96
CA LEU A 43 -18.95 -5.33 12.30
C LEU A 43 -19.90 -6.09 13.23
N ASN A 44 -19.53 -6.29 14.50
CA ASN A 44 -20.41 -6.94 15.46
C ASN A 44 -21.63 -6.09 15.82
N THR A 45 -21.66 -4.78 15.59
CA THR A 45 -22.90 -3.99 15.78
C THR A 45 -23.95 -4.22 14.69
N LEU A 46 -23.54 -4.72 13.53
CA LEU A 46 -24.44 -5.01 12.42
C LEU A 46 -25.13 -6.37 12.61
N PRO A 47 -26.25 -6.62 11.90
CA PRO A 47 -26.82 -7.96 11.80
C PRO A 47 -25.77 -8.93 11.21
N CYS A 48 -25.42 -9.94 12.00
CA CYS A 48 -24.43 -10.96 11.66
C CYS A 48 -25.11 -12.22 11.14
N TYR A 49 -26.29 -12.55 11.64
CA TYR A 49 -27.01 -13.76 11.31
C TYR A 49 -28.30 -13.46 10.55
N GLN A 50 -28.77 -14.40 9.76
CA GLN A 50 -29.94 -14.20 8.89
C GLN A 50 -31.21 -13.92 9.70
N TYR A 51 -31.36 -14.51 10.89
CA TYR A 51 -32.47 -14.27 11.80
C TYR A 51 -32.45 -12.87 12.43
N GLU A 52 -31.29 -12.18 12.46
CA GLU A 52 -31.17 -10.80 12.97
C GLU A 52 -31.58 -9.73 11.95
N ILE A 53 -31.71 -10.11 10.68
CA ILE A 53 -32.13 -9.19 9.62
C ILE A 53 -33.61 -8.89 9.89
N PRO A 54 -33.99 -7.62 10.15
CA PRO A 54 -35.39 -7.29 10.28
C PRO A 54 -36.08 -7.68 8.99
N LEU A 55 -36.98 -8.67 9.04
CA LEU A 55 -37.93 -8.94 7.97
C LEU A 55 -38.58 -7.59 7.67
N ARG A 56 -38.23 -6.98 6.53
CA ARG A 56 -38.85 -5.73 6.08
C ARG A 56 -40.34 -5.91 6.29
N LYS A 57 -40.96 -5.00 7.07
CA LYS A 57 -42.41 -4.90 7.21
C LYS A 57 -43.00 -5.09 5.81
N ALA A 58 -43.50 -6.30 5.53
CA ALA A 58 -44.37 -6.51 4.40
C ALA A 58 -45.44 -5.44 4.57
N SER A 59 -45.61 -4.61 3.55
CA SER A 59 -46.63 -3.57 3.53
C SER A 59 -47.90 -4.15 4.17
N MET A 60 -48.29 -3.61 5.32
CA MET A 60 -49.63 -3.82 5.82
C MET A 60 -50.54 -3.25 4.74
N MET A 61 -51.02 -4.11 3.83
CA MET A 61 -52.26 -3.83 3.15
C MET A 61 -53.29 -3.67 4.25
N GLU A 62 -53.81 -2.46 4.39
CA GLU A 62 -54.97 -2.17 5.22
C GLU A 62 -56.13 -3.03 4.71
N ASN A 63 -56.26 -4.23 5.25
CA ASN A 63 -57.50 -4.98 5.15
C ASN A 63 -58.50 -4.27 6.06
N LYS A 64 -59.25 -3.33 5.46
CA LYS A 64 -60.57 -2.93 5.96
C LYS A 64 -61.41 -4.20 6.08
N HIS A 65 -61.55 -4.72 7.28
CA HIS A 65 -62.83 -5.04 7.91
C HIS A 65 -62.58 -5.63 9.30
N VAL A 66 -63.04 -4.90 10.31
CA VAL A 66 -63.16 -5.36 11.70
C VAL A 66 -64.36 -6.30 11.79
N LYS A 67 -64.13 -7.51 12.30
CA LYS A 67 -64.96 -8.23 13.28
C LYS A 67 -64.42 -9.65 13.42
N ASP A 68 -63.56 -9.85 14.40
CA ASP A 68 -63.70 -10.90 15.42
C ASP A 68 -62.48 -10.87 16.34
N VAL A 69 -62.73 -11.04 17.63
CA VAL A 69 -61.71 -11.10 18.67
C VAL A 69 -60.94 -12.41 18.47
N SER A 70 -59.84 -12.35 17.73
CA SER A 70 -58.84 -13.42 17.67
C SER A 70 -57.64 -13.02 18.50
N ILE A 71 -57.50 -13.74 19.61
CA ILE A 71 -56.42 -13.70 20.58
C ILE A 71 -55.07 -13.60 19.87
N GLU A 72 -54.28 -12.64 20.35
CA GLU A 72 -52.86 -12.49 20.06
C GLU A 72 -52.17 -13.84 19.91
N THR A 73 -51.88 -14.21 18.68
CA THR A 73 -50.89 -15.22 18.37
C THR A 73 -49.95 -14.57 17.39
N GLN A 74 -49.10 -13.68 17.94
CA GLN A 74 -47.77 -13.52 17.37
C GLN A 74 -47.23 -14.94 17.22
N ALA A 75 -47.09 -15.40 15.98
CA ALA A 75 -46.25 -16.55 15.70
C ALA A 75 -44.82 -16.13 16.10
N ARG A 76 -44.50 -16.26 17.39
CA ARG A 76 -43.13 -16.46 17.87
C ARG A 76 -42.70 -17.77 17.24
N SER A 77 -42.27 -17.71 15.99
CA SER A 77 -41.65 -18.85 15.33
C SER A 77 -40.38 -19.12 16.10
N ILE A 78 -40.47 -20.09 17.01
CA ILE A 78 -39.40 -20.86 17.65
C ILE A 78 -38.05 -20.17 17.46
N GLU A 79 -37.72 -19.25 18.36
CA GLU A 79 -36.40 -18.66 18.43
C GLU A 79 -35.46 -19.80 18.84
N ASP A 80 -34.81 -20.42 17.86
CA ASP A 80 -33.71 -21.33 18.13
C ASP A 80 -32.58 -20.49 18.75
N TRP A 81 -32.62 -20.37 20.09
CA TRP A 81 -31.67 -19.59 20.86
C TRP A 81 -30.24 -20.11 20.71
N SER A 82 -30.07 -21.35 20.22
CA SER A 82 -28.78 -21.94 19.89
C SER A 82 -28.00 -21.07 18.90
N GLU A 83 -28.70 -20.40 17.98
CA GLU A 83 -28.07 -19.53 16.99
C GLU A 83 -27.98 -18.07 17.44
N HIS A 84 -28.55 -17.70 18.58
CA HIS A 84 -28.60 -16.31 19.04
C HIS A 84 -27.22 -15.77 19.45
N ARG A 85 -26.95 -14.50 19.17
CA ARG A 85 -25.66 -13.82 19.46
C ARG A 85 -25.20 -13.93 20.91
N LEU A 86 -26.12 -13.90 21.87
CA LEU A 86 -25.79 -14.05 23.29
C LEU A 86 -25.26 -15.44 23.65
N VAL A 87 -25.54 -16.45 22.82
CA VAL A 87 -25.09 -17.84 22.99
C VAL A 87 -23.81 -18.09 22.18
N LEU A 88 -23.76 -17.65 20.92
CA LEU A 88 -22.61 -17.82 20.03
C LEU A 88 -21.44 -16.86 20.31
N GLY A 89 -21.74 -15.71 20.93
CA GLY A 89 -20.78 -14.63 21.14
C GLY A 89 -20.58 -13.74 19.91
N ASP A 90 -19.51 -12.96 19.96
CA ASP A 90 -19.13 -12.04 18.88
C ASP A 90 -18.63 -12.81 17.65
N ARG A 91 -19.23 -12.53 16.49
CA ARG A 91 -18.89 -13.21 15.23
C ARG A 91 -17.48 -12.87 14.72
N TYR A 92 -17.08 -11.61 14.87
CA TYR A 92 -15.79 -11.11 14.39
C TYR A 92 -14.88 -10.78 15.55
N ILE A 93 -13.68 -11.36 15.53
CA ILE A 93 -12.61 -11.11 16.49
C ILE A 93 -11.53 -10.27 15.78
N PRO A 94 -10.80 -9.38 16.48
CA PRO A 94 -9.71 -8.61 15.87
C PRO A 94 -8.70 -9.45 15.08
N SER A 95 -8.49 -10.70 15.47
CA SER A 95 -7.59 -11.66 14.81
C SER A 95 -8.07 -12.13 13.44
N ASP A 96 -9.38 -12.07 13.17
CA ASP A 96 -9.94 -12.48 11.86
C ASP A 96 -9.58 -11.47 10.77
N ILE A 97 -9.38 -10.20 11.16
CA ILE A 97 -9.05 -9.11 10.26
C ILE A 97 -7.54 -9.06 10.08
N GLN A 98 -7.06 -9.77 9.07
CA GLN A 98 -5.65 -9.73 8.67
C GLN A 98 -5.32 -8.36 8.08
N ILE A 99 -4.40 -7.65 8.73
CA ILE A 99 -3.88 -6.37 8.23
C ILE A 99 -2.37 -6.50 8.16
N GLU A 100 -1.79 -6.06 7.06
CA GLU A 100 -0.34 -5.95 6.85
C GLU A 100 0.04 -4.56 6.34
N PHE A 101 1.34 -4.25 6.29
CA PHE A 101 1.85 -2.96 5.81
C PHE A 101 3.03 -3.17 4.87
N VAL A 102 3.20 -2.28 3.87
CA VAL A 102 4.31 -2.40 2.91
C VAL A 102 5.67 -2.08 3.54
N ASP A 103 5.77 -0.89 4.15
CA ASP A 103 7.01 -0.41 4.76
C ASP A 103 6.77 0.18 6.13
N GLY A 104 7.67 -0.19 7.05
CA GLY A 104 7.69 0.28 8.41
C GLY A 104 8.06 1.76 8.52
N VAL A 105 7.26 2.50 9.27
CA VAL A 105 7.53 3.87 9.72
C VAL A 105 7.86 3.81 11.21
N SER A 106 8.97 4.43 11.62
CA SER A 106 9.39 4.39 13.02
C SER A 106 8.37 5.03 13.96
N THR A 107 8.39 4.65 15.25
CA THR A 107 7.43 5.13 16.25
C THR A 107 7.37 6.66 16.31
N THR A 108 8.52 7.33 16.28
CA THR A 108 8.63 8.81 16.33
C THR A 108 8.31 9.50 15.00
N SER A 109 8.22 8.73 13.92
CA SER A 109 7.87 9.24 12.59
C SER A 109 6.35 9.28 12.42
N SER A 110 5.86 10.18 11.59
CA SER A 110 4.44 10.30 11.22
C SER A 110 4.27 10.22 9.72
N GLY A 111 3.03 10.07 9.24
CA GLY A 111 2.72 10.21 7.82
C GLY A 111 1.89 9.09 7.24
N VAL A 112 1.84 9.08 5.90
CA VAL A 112 1.10 8.11 5.09
C VAL A 112 1.60 6.70 5.37
N VAL A 113 0.72 5.74 5.59
CA VAL A 113 1.02 4.30 5.65
C VAL A 113 0.02 3.56 4.78
N VAL A 114 0.54 2.70 3.91
CA VAL A 114 -0.25 1.83 3.05
C VAL A 114 -0.38 0.48 3.75
N LEU A 115 -1.62 0.08 3.98
CA LEU A 115 -2.01 -1.16 4.62
C LEU A 115 -2.74 -2.05 3.62
N GLY A 116 -2.57 -3.35 3.76
CA GLY A 116 -3.33 -4.37 3.04
C GLY A 116 -4.24 -5.06 4.03
N VAL A 117 -5.51 -5.20 3.69
CA VAL A 117 -6.51 -5.89 4.51
C VAL A 117 -6.98 -7.12 3.75
N GLY A 118 -6.94 -8.29 4.41
CA GLY A 118 -7.25 -9.58 3.81
C GLY A 118 -6.24 -10.03 2.75
N LYS A 119 -6.55 -11.16 2.10
CA LYS A 119 -5.65 -11.82 1.13
C LYS A 119 -5.34 -10.96 -0.09
N PHE A 120 -6.34 -10.27 -0.64
CA PHE A 120 -6.13 -9.41 -1.82
C PHE A 120 -5.30 -8.18 -1.44
N GLY A 121 -5.49 -7.66 -0.22
CA GLY A 121 -4.64 -6.63 0.35
C GLY A 121 -3.17 -7.07 0.40
N GLU A 122 -2.89 -8.23 1.01
CA GLU A 122 -1.55 -8.82 1.12
C GLU A 122 -0.85 -8.97 -0.25
N GLU A 123 -1.51 -9.59 -1.22
CA GLU A 123 -0.97 -9.74 -2.58
C GLU A 123 -0.68 -8.38 -3.23
N SER A 124 -1.59 -7.41 -3.05
CA SER A 124 -1.42 -6.05 -3.57
C SER A 124 -0.25 -5.33 -2.91
N LEU A 125 0.02 -5.55 -1.62
CA LEU A 125 1.17 -4.95 -0.93
C LEU A 125 2.49 -5.46 -1.50
N ASN A 126 2.58 -6.76 -1.82
CA ASN A 126 3.77 -7.33 -2.46
C ASN A 126 4.03 -6.64 -3.80
N MET A 127 2.99 -6.49 -4.64
CA MET A 127 3.10 -5.77 -5.91
C MET A 127 3.51 -4.30 -5.71
N ILE A 128 2.93 -3.61 -4.72
CA ILE A 128 3.27 -2.22 -4.40
C ILE A 128 4.73 -2.10 -3.91
N SER A 129 5.22 -3.10 -3.18
CA SER A 129 6.62 -3.16 -2.73
C SER A 129 7.57 -3.31 -3.91
N ASP A 130 7.26 -4.24 -4.82
CA ASP A 130 8.05 -4.51 -6.02
C ASP A 130 8.04 -3.34 -7.02
N SER A 131 6.99 -2.51 -6.97
CA SER A 131 6.87 -1.28 -7.75
C SER A 131 7.91 -0.22 -7.37
N LYS A 132 8.57 -0.36 -6.20
CA LYS A 132 9.64 0.51 -5.68
C LYS A 132 9.28 1.99 -5.79
N PHE A 133 8.11 2.36 -5.25
CA PHE A 133 7.60 3.71 -5.42
C PHE A 133 8.49 4.79 -4.78
N LEU A 134 8.55 5.94 -5.45
CA LEU A 134 9.17 7.13 -4.90
C LEU A 134 8.36 7.63 -3.70
N ARG A 135 9.05 7.84 -2.59
CA ARG A 135 8.46 8.33 -1.34
C ARG A 135 8.95 9.74 -1.07
N VAL A 136 8.06 10.56 -0.52
CA VAL A 136 8.35 11.97 -0.21
C VAL A 136 8.21 12.20 1.27
N TYR A 137 9.23 12.79 1.87
CA TYR A 137 9.34 13.05 3.29
C TYR A 137 9.57 14.53 3.56
N HIS A 138 8.98 15.03 4.64
CA HIS A 138 9.45 16.20 5.34
C HIS A 138 10.24 15.75 6.56
N VAL A 139 11.53 16.05 6.58
CA VAL A 139 12.43 15.70 7.67
C VAL A 139 12.90 16.97 8.36
N LYS A 140 12.57 17.07 9.65
CA LYS A 140 12.94 18.19 10.49
C LYS A 140 14.29 17.91 11.16
N GLY A 141 15.17 18.90 11.07
CA GLY A 141 16.47 18.90 11.71
C GLY A 141 16.61 20.10 12.65
N ARG A 142 17.41 19.93 13.70
CA ARG A 142 17.81 21.01 14.61
C ARG A 142 19.32 21.12 14.64
N LEU A 143 19.84 22.30 14.32
CA LEU A 143 21.26 22.61 14.29
C LEU A 143 21.83 22.75 15.71
N GLY A 144 23.14 22.51 15.80
CA GLY A 144 23.96 22.76 16.99
C GLY A 144 24.01 21.60 17.98
N TRP A 145 23.28 20.51 17.79
CA TRP A 145 23.33 19.32 18.66
C TRP A 145 23.79 18.10 17.87
N ALA A 146 24.57 17.23 18.50
CA ALA A 146 24.84 15.86 18.03
C ALA A 146 24.43 14.88 19.12
N THR A 147 23.77 13.79 18.73
CA THR A 147 23.40 12.67 19.60
C THR A 147 23.95 11.37 19.04
N ASP A 148 24.01 10.34 19.87
CA ASP A 148 24.50 9.00 19.53
C ASP A 148 23.70 8.30 18.42
N ASP A 149 22.38 8.45 18.42
CA ASP A 149 21.47 7.82 17.46
C ASP A 149 20.86 8.81 16.43
N PHE A 150 21.37 10.04 16.40
CA PHE A 150 20.89 11.17 15.61
C PHE A 150 19.42 11.56 15.86
N LYS A 151 18.78 11.04 16.92
CA LYS A 151 17.44 11.45 17.34
C LYS A 151 17.54 12.58 18.35
N HIS A 152 16.51 13.41 18.41
CA HIS A 152 16.42 14.46 19.43
C HIS A 152 16.28 13.93 20.88
N THR A 153 15.83 12.69 21.06
CA THR A 153 15.71 12.02 22.37
C THR A 153 17.00 11.30 22.80
N GLY A 154 17.98 11.17 21.90
CA GLY A 154 19.23 10.47 22.16
C GLY A 154 20.13 11.20 23.14
N ARG A 155 21.21 10.54 23.58
CA ARG A 155 22.19 11.15 24.48
C ARG A 155 22.99 12.19 23.72
N ILE A 156 23.04 13.42 24.23
CA ILE A 156 23.82 14.50 23.61
C ILE A 156 25.31 14.19 23.75
N LEU A 157 26.00 14.13 22.61
CA LEU A 157 27.45 13.94 22.51
C LEU A 157 28.19 15.27 22.39
N GLU A 158 27.68 16.19 21.57
CA GLU A 158 28.35 17.45 21.27
C GLU A 158 27.36 18.59 21.06
N ARG A 159 27.78 19.81 21.39
CA ARG A 159 27.09 21.05 21.02
C ARG A 159 28.00 21.96 20.21
N THR A 160 27.53 22.40 19.04
CA THR A 160 28.28 23.27 18.12
C THR A 160 27.56 24.59 17.88
N LYS A 161 28.33 25.61 17.49
CA LYS A 161 27.78 26.91 17.07
C LYS A 161 27.25 26.79 15.63
N PHE A 162 26.14 27.47 15.34
CA PHE A 162 25.48 27.43 14.02
C PHE A 162 25.18 28.81 13.43
N LYS A 163 25.64 29.91 14.06
CA LYS A 163 25.37 31.29 13.62
C LYS A 163 25.87 31.57 12.19
N HIS A 164 26.88 30.83 11.73
CA HIS A 164 27.43 30.96 10.38
C HIS A 164 26.59 30.26 9.30
N VAL A 165 25.59 29.46 9.68
CA VAL A 165 24.73 28.72 8.76
C VAL A 165 23.60 29.65 8.30
N ASN A 166 23.45 29.76 6.98
CA ASN A 166 22.36 30.49 6.35
C ASN A 166 21.64 29.57 5.35
N ARG A 167 20.44 29.98 4.93
CA ARG A 167 19.61 29.22 3.98
C ARG A 167 20.37 28.90 2.69
N SER A 168 21.06 29.87 2.10
CA SER A 168 21.80 29.68 0.85
C SER A 168 22.97 28.69 0.96
N LYS A 169 23.62 28.57 2.12
CA LYS A 169 24.63 27.53 2.38
C LYS A 169 23.96 26.16 2.46
N LEU A 170 22.85 26.05 3.18
CA LEU A 170 22.10 24.80 3.30
C LEU A 170 21.58 24.32 1.94
N GLU A 171 21.01 25.20 1.13
CA GLU A 171 20.55 24.89 -0.23
C GLU A 171 21.69 24.42 -1.14
N ARG A 172 22.87 25.06 -1.07
CA ARG A 172 24.06 24.60 -1.82
C ARG A 172 24.50 23.20 -1.40
N VAL A 173 24.50 22.90 -0.09
CA VAL A 173 24.83 21.57 0.41
C VAL A 173 23.79 20.54 0.00
N CYS A 174 22.50 20.90 -0.01
CA CYS A 174 21.43 20.05 -0.50
C CYS A 174 21.66 19.69 -1.98
N ALA A 175 21.88 20.70 -2.84
CA ALA A 175 22.15 20.49 -4.26
C ALA A 175 23.40 19.63 -4.50
N ALA A 176 24.49 19.87 -3.76
CA ALA A 176 25.71 19.06 -3.85
C ALA A 176 25.47 17.60 -3.41
N THR A 177 24.70 17.39 -2.34
CA THR A 177 24.33 16.05 -1.86
C THR A 177 23.48 15.31 -2.89
N GLN A 178 22.47 15.97 -3.47
CA GLN A 178 21.66 15.39 -4.54
C GLN A 178 22.53 14.98 -5.74
N ALA A 179 23.40 15.87 -6.23
CA ALA A 179 24.29 15.57 -7.36
C ALA A 179 25.25 14.39 -7.07
N ALA A 180 25.74 14.27 -5.83
CA ALA A 180 26.57 13.15 -5.42
C ALA A 180 25.80 11.81 -5.47
N HIS A 181 24.58 11.77 -4.91
CA HIS A 181 23.75 10.56 -4.92
C HIS A 181 23.30 10.16 -6.33
N THR A 182 22.97 11.13 -7.19
CA THR A 182 22.63 10.84 -8.60
C THR A 182 23.81 10.20 -9.33
N ARG A 183 25.04 10.70 -9.16
CA ARG A 183 26.24 10.07 -9.75
C ARG A 183 26.49 8.67 -9.19
N GLN A 184 26.30 8.46 -7.89
CA GLN A 184 26.40 7.14 -7.28
C GLN A 184 25.39 6.16 -7.86
N MET A 185 24.15 6.60 -8.09
CA MET A 185 23.11 5.78 -8.70
C MET A 185 23.49 5.31 -10.11
N TYR A 186 24.01 6.18 -10.98
CA TYR A 186 24.50 5.79 -12.32
C TYR A 186 25.65 4.77 -12.22
N ARG A 187 26.60 5.00 -11.31
CA ARG A 187 27.72 4.08 -11.06
C ARG A 187 27.24 2.70 -10.60
N LEU A 188 26.23 2.65 -9.72
CA LEU A 188 25.62 1.39 -9.27
C LEU A 188 24.94 0.61 -10.41
N HIS A 189 24.48 1.31 -11.44
CA HIS A 189 23.93 0.69 -12.65
C HIS A 189 25.00 0.37 -13.71
N GLY A 190 26.29 0.58 -13.39
CA GLY A 190 27.40 0.37 -14.32
C GLY A 190 27.44 1.38 -15.47
N VAL A 191 26.69 2.48 -15.38
CA VAL A 191 26.60 3.49 -16.43
C VAL A 191 27.45 4.69 -16.06
N ASN A 192 28.25 5.18 -17.01
CA ASN A 192 28.98 6.43 -16.85
C ASN A 192 27.98 7.60 -16.91
N PRO A 193 27.90 8.49 -15.89
CA PRO A 193 26.96 9.62 -15.89
C PRO A 193 27.02 10.52 -17.13
N ASP A 194 28.16 10.59 -17.80
CA ASP A 194 28.40 11.44 -18.98
C ASP A 194 28.18 10.69 -20.31
N SER A 195 27.67 9.44 -20.29
CA SER A 195 27.42 8.65 -21.51
C SER A 195 26.02 8.88 -22.11
N GLN A 196 25.87 8.51 -23.37
CA GLN A 196 24.58 8.48 -24.05
C GLN A 196 23.58 7.54 -23.34
N ASP A 197 24.04 6.40 -22.83
CA ASP A 197 23.20 5.46 -22.08
C ASP A 197 22.60 6.11 -20.82
N ALA A 198 23.36 6.96 -20.12
CA ALA A 198 22.86 7.69 -18.96
C ALA A 198 21.76 8.67 -19.36
N TYR A 199 21.92 9.34 -20.51
CA TYR A 199 20.91 10.24 -21.05
C TYR A 199 19.62 9.50 -21.41
N GLU A 200 19.71 8.37 -22.09
CA GLU A 200 18.55 7.53 -22.44
C GLU A 200 17.85 7.01 -21.18
N MET A 201 18.62 6.57 -20.19
CA MET A 201 18.09 6.13 -18.90
C MET A 201 17.37 7.26 -18.17
N ALA A 202 17.93 8.48 -18.15
CA ALA A 202 17.29 9.66 -17.59
C ALA A 202 16.02 10.07 -18.35
N ALA A 203 16.03 9.95 -19.68
CA ALA A 203 14.89 10.28 -20.54
C ALA A 203 13.72 9.30 -20.36
N SER A 204 14.01 8.03 -20.06
CA SER A 204 12.99 7.01 -19.77
C SER A 204 12.23 7.23 -18.45
N GLY A 205 12.70 8.15 -17.61
CA GLY A 205 12.08 8.55 -16.37
C GLY A 205 12.96 8.31 -15.14
N ILE A 206 12.32 8.04 -14.01
CA ILE A 206 13.03 7.83 -12.74
C ILE A 206 13.74 6.48 -12.79
N ILE A 207 15.07 6.52 -12.73
CA ILE A 207 15.96 5.35 -12.67
C ILE A 207 15.70 4.62 -11.36
N ARG A 208 15.11 3.43 -11.39
CA ARG A 208 14.80 2.66 -10.19
C ARG A 208 15.90 1.64 -9.89
N PRO A 209 16.19 1.36 -8.61
CA PRO A 209 17.13 0.30 -8.25
C PRO A 209 16.70 -1.06 -8.82
N ALA A 210 17.67 -1.86 -9.26
CA ALA A 210 17.43 -3.19 -9.84
C ALA A 210 16.74 -4.15 -8.86
N GLU A 211 17.11 -4.10 -7.58
CA GLU A 211 16.60 -5.00 -6.53
C GLU A 211 15.84 -4.22 -5.45
N ARG A 212 14.94 -4.92 -4.74
CA ARG A 212 14.19 -4.38 -3.60
C ARG A 212 15.12 -4.06 -2.44
N GLU A 213 16.04 -4.96 -2.12
CA GLU A 213 16.99 -4.84 -0.99
C GLU A 213 18.27 -4.10 -1.38
N SER A 214 18.11 -3.03 -2.17
CA SER A 214 19.22 -2.17 -2.57
C SER A 214 19.41 -1.02 -1.57
N GLU A 215 20.59 -0.39 -1.63
CA GLU A 215 20.87 0.81 -0.85
C GLU A 215 19.84 1.92 -1.11
N PRO A 216 19.49 2.72 -0.09
CA PRO A 216 18.60 3.87 -0.27
C PRO A 216 19.07 4.80 -1.38
N VAL A 217 18.18 5.13 -2.31
CA VAL A 217 18.49 6.05 -3.40
C VAL A 217 17.81 7.38 -3.16
N LEU A 218 18.59 8.45 -3.14
CA LEU A 218 18.14 9.83 -2.99
C LEU A 218 18.00 10.49 -4.37
N TYR A 219 16.77 10.87 -4.72
CA TYR A 219 16.45 11.56 -5.98
C TYR A 219 16.41 13.07 -5.83
N GLY A 220 16.02 13.55 -4.65
CA GLY A 220 15.84 14.98 -4.42
C GLY A 220 15.98 15.34 -2.95
N VAL A 221 16.67 16.44 -2.69
CA VAL A 221 16.77 17.01 -1.35
C VAL A 221 16.68 18.53 -1.47
N LYS A 222 15.71 19.15 -0.81
CA LYS A 222 15.53 20.60 -0.82
C LYS A 222 15.19 21.13 0.56
N CYS A 223 15.71 22.31 0.89
CA CYS A 223 15.27 23.02 2.09
C CYS A 223 13.97 23.76 1.80
N ILE A 224 12.91 23.41 2.52
CA ILE A 224 11.59 24.04 2.37
C ILE A 224 11.33 25.10 3.43
N ASP A 225 11.94 24.95 4.61
CA ASP A 225 11.79 25.85 5.73
C ASP A 225 13.11 25.94 6.49
N PHE A 226 13.47 27.15 6.91
CA PHE A 226 14.72 27.44 7.58
C PHE A 226 14.51 28.54 8.61
N GLN A 227 14.33 28.12 9.86
CA GLN A 227 14.12 28.98 11.02
C GLN A 227 15.11 28.57 12.12
N PRO A 228 16.40 28.97 12.01
CA PRO A 228 17.46 28.51 12.90
C PRO A 228 17.07 28.63 14.39
N PRO A 229 17.33 27.59 15.21
CA PRO A 229 18.15 26.41 14.90
C PRO A 229 17.43 25.33 14.09
N ASP A 230 16.12 25.44 13.85
CA ASP A 230 15.32 24.41 13.20
C ASP A 230 15.26 24.61 11.67
N PHE A 231 15.20 23.51 10.93
CA PHE A 231 15.03 23.52 9.49
C PHE A 231 14.27 22.27 9.04
N THR A 232 13.66 22.36 7.85
CA THR A 232 12.96 21.23 7.25
C THR A 232 13.49 20.96 5.85
N LEU A 233 13.83 19.70 5.60
CA LEU A 233 14.19 19.18 4.29
C LEU A 233 13.02 18.41 3.70
N GLU A 234 12.71 18.65 2.43
CA GLU A 234 11.89 17.73 1.65
C GLU A 234 12.81 16.78 0.89
N ILE A 235 12.58 15.48 1.11
CA ILE A 235 13.44 14.39 0.66
C ILE A 235 12.62 13.46 -0.22
N HIS A 236 13.13 13.15 -1.40
CA HIS A 236 12.53 12.23 -2.36
C HIS A 236 13.46 11.03 -2.47
N SER A 237 12.99 9.85 -2.04
CA SER A 237 13.84 8.66 -1.93
C SER A 237 13.07 7.37 -2.21
N ILE A 238 13.82 6.32 -2.54
CA ILE A 238 13.36 4.92 -2.67
C ILE A 238 14.23 4.07 -1.76
N ASN A 239 13.63 3.03 -1.16
CA ASN A 239 14.27 2.06 -0.26
C ASN A 239 14.93 2.68 0.99
N GLU A 240 14.52 3.90 1.35
CA GLU A 240 15.03 4.57 2.54
C GLU A 240 14.51 3.98 3.85
N THR A 241 15.38 4.04 4.86
CA THR A 241 15.02 3.72 6.24
C THR A 241 14.93 5.00 7.07
N SER A 242 14.22 4.93 8.21
CA SER A 242 14.18 6.07 9.13
C SER A 242 15.57 6.43 9.66
N SER A 243 16.47 5.46 9.82
CA SER A 243 17.86 5.70 10.24
C SER A 243 18.67 6.41 9.16
N TYR A 244 18.51 6.02 7.89
CA TYR A 244 19.13 6.69 6.76
C TYR A 244 18.75 8.17 6.68
N LEU A 245 17.46 8.50 6.81
CA LEU A 245 17.00 9.89 6.80
C LEU A 245 17.59 10.73 7.94
N ARG A 246 17.79 10.14 9.12
CA ARG A 246 18.45 10.81 10.26
C ARG A 246 19.93 11.04 9.98
N CYS A 247 20.61 10.05 9.42
CA CYS A 247 22.01 10.16 9.01
C CYS A 247 22.18 11.27 7.98
N LEU A 248 21.31 11.35 6.98
CA LEU A 248 21.36 12.40 5.94
C LEU A 248 21.25 13.82 6.54
N VAL A 249 20.41 14.02 7.55
CA VAL A 249 20.32 15.30 8.28
C VAL A 249 21.65 15.64 8.96
N HIS A 250 22.26 14.65 9.62
CA HIS A 250 23.54 14.81 10.30
C HIS A 250 24.68 15.10 9.30
N GLU A 251 24.79 14.34 8.22
CA GLU A 251 25.78 14.55 7.15
C GLU A 251 25.64 15.92 6.49
N THR A 252 24.40 16.37 6.26
CA THR A 252 24.12 17.72 5.74
C THR A 252 24.67 18.79 6.69
N ALA A 253 24.54 18.60 8.00
CA ALA A 253 25.08 19.52 9.00
C ALA A 253 26.62 19.49 9.05
N ILE A 254 27.25 18.32 8.95
CA ILE A 254 28.71 18.18 8.87
C ILE A 254 29.27 18.99 7.69
N LYS A 255 28.64 18.89 6.51
CA LYS A 255 29.01 19.68 5.32
C LYS A 255 28.87 21.20 5.54
N LEU A 256 28.03 21.62 6.48
CA LEU A 256 27.87 23.02 6.92
C LEU A 256 28.80 23.43 8.07
N LYS A 257 29.73 22.56 8.47
CA LYS A 257 30.64 22.76 9.62
C LYS A 257 29.89 22.99 10.93
N THR A 258 28.84 22.21 11.16
CA THR A 258 28.08 22.18 12.41
C THR A 258 27.53 20.76 12.63
N THR A 259 26.71 20.58 13.65
CA THR A 259 26.04 19.32 13.95
C THR A 259 24.53 19.51 13.87
N ALA A 260 23.79 18.43 13.61
CA ALA A 260 22.34 18.45 13.72
C ALA A 260 21.80 17.11 14.20
N VAL A 261 20.62 17.17 14.82
CA VAL A 261 19.78 16.02 15.18
C VAL A 261 18.49 16.06 14.39
N CYS A 262 17.93 14.89 14.10
CA CYS A 262 16.60 14.78 13.51
C CYS A 262 15.53 14.86 14.60
N THR A 263 14.66 15.87 14.49
CA THR A 263 13.57 16.10 15.44
C THR A 263 12.30 15.37 15.02
N GLY A 264 12.06 15.18 13.73
CA GLY A 264 10.90 14.43 13.26
C GLY A 264 10.96 14.08 11.77
N ILE A 265 10.32 12.97 11.42
CA ILE A 265 10.20 12.50 10.04
C ILE A 265 8.70 12.38 9.74
N ARG A 266 8.25 13.03 8.68
CA ARG A 266 6.87 12.97 8.21
C ARG A 266 6.82 12.47 6.77
N ARG A 267 6.25 11.29 6.52
CA ARG A 267 6.00 10.79 5.16
C ARG A 267 4.76 11.46 4.59
N LEU A 268 4.93 12.21 3.50
CA LEU A 268 3.83 12.89 2.82
C LEU A 268 3.21 12.03 1.73
N ARG A 269 4.02 11.18 1.10
CA ARG A 269 3.58 10.40 -0.05
C ARG A 269 4.33 9.07 -0.11
N TYR A 270 3.62 8.04 -0.50
CA TYR A 270 4.14 6.73 -0.88
C TYR A 270 3.66 6.44 -2.31
N GLY A 271 4.46 6.72 -3.32
CA GLY A 271 4.03 6.56 -4.73
C GLY A 271 2.79 7.39 -5.07
N TYR A 272 1.70 6.71 -5.42
CA TYR A 272 0.40 7.34 -5.71
C TYR A 272 -0.47 7.57 -4.46
N PHE A 273 -0.04 7.09 -3.30
CA PHE A 273 -0.74 7.28 -2.03
C PHE A 273 -0.25 8.57 -1.36
N ASP A 274 -1.09 9.59 -1.34
CA ASP A 274 -0.80 10.91 -0.80
C ASP A 274 -1.62 11.21 0.47
N LEU A 275 -1.38 12.37 1.07
CA LEU A 275 -2.12 12.82 2.26
C LEU A 275 -3.63 12.99 2.02
N GLN A 276 -4.06 13.32 0.79
CA GLN A 276 -5.47 13.55 0.49
C GLN A 276 -6.27 12.26 0.55
N ARG A 277 -5.63 11.14 0.19
CA ARG A 277 -6.22 9.80 0.27
C ARG A 277 -6.10 9.15 1.64
N THR A 278 -5.37 9.75 2.58
CA THR A 278 -5.15 9.09 3.89
C THR A 278 -6.29 9.31 4.85
N LEU A 279 -6.75 8.23 5.47
CA LEU A 279 -7.67 8.33 6.60
C LEU A 279 -6.94 8.76 7.87
N LEU A 280 -7.40 9.87 8.45
CA LEU A 280 -7.00 10.31 9.78
C LEU A 280 -7.52 9.35 10.84
N ARG A 281 -6.87 9.37 12.02
CA ARG A 281 -7.22 8.50 13.16
C ARG A 281 -8.69 8.56 13.59
N GLN A 282 -9.31 9.73 13.47
CA GLN A 282 -10.72 9.95 13.82
C GLN A 282 -11.69 9.27 12.84
N HIS A 283 -11.21 8.89 11.65
CA HIS A 283 -12.02 8.32 10.58
C HIS A 283 -11.74 6.83 10.38
N TRP A 284 -11.09 6.14 11.34
CA TRP A 284 -10.88 4.69 11.30
C TRP A 284 -12.15 3.93 11.70
N HIS A 285 -13.18 4.11 10.87
CA HIS A 285 -14.50 3.51 10.95
C HIS A 285 -14.74 2.66 9.70
N LEU A 286 -15.60 1.65 9.81
CA LEU A 286 -15.92 0.67 8.77
C LEU A 286 -16.28 1.34 7.44
N ASP A 287 -17.24 2.26 7.45
CA ASP A 287 -17.72 2.93 6.22
C ASP A 287 -16.60 3.70 5.51
N ASN A 288 -15.84 4.50 6.27
CA ASN A 288 -14.73 5.29 5.73
C ASN A 288 -13.59 4.41 5.21
N ILE A 289 -13.33 3.28 5.88
CA ILE A 289 -12.31 2.31 5.47
C ILE A 289 -12.71 1.66 4.15
N VAL A 290 -13.96 1.23 4.00
CA VAL A 290 -14.45 0.67 2.74
C VAL A 290 -14.39 1.72 1.63
N ASP A 291 -14.84 2.95 1.87
CA ASP A 291 -14.77 4.03 0.87
C ASP A 291 -13.33 4.34 0.45
N ASN A 292 -12.38 4.25 1.38
CA ASN A 292 -10.97 4.43 1.10
C ASN A 292 -10.41 3.30 0.23
N ILE A 293 -10.76 2.05 0.54
CA ILE A 293 -10.36 0.87 -0.21
C ILE A 293 -10.88 0.97 -1.65
N ASP A 294 -12.17 1.28 -1.82
CA ASP A 294 -12.79 1.47 -3.14
C ASP A 294 -12.08 2.58 -3.93
N SER A 295 -11.78 3.71 -3.28
CA SER A 295 -11.06 4.84 -3.88
C SER A 295 -9.62 4.49 -4.29
N ASN A 296 -9.01 3.50 -3.63
CA ASN A 296 -7.64 3.06 -3.90
C ASN A 296 -7.58 1.94 -4.96
N MET A 297 -8.67 1.25 -5.26
CA MET A 297 -8.70 0.19 -6.27
C MET A 297 -8.21 0.68 -7.65
N GLY A 298 -8.56 1.92 -8.03
CA GLY A 298 -8.08 2.53 -9.27
C GLY A 298 -6.56 2.78 -9.32
N LEU A 299 -5.86 2.72 -8.19
CA LEU A 299 -4.40 2.88 -8.12
C LEU A 299 -3.66 1.56 -8.36
N LEU A 300 -4.34 0.42 -8.22
CA LEU A 300 -3.76 -0.92 -8.36
C LEU A 300 -3.72 -1.42 -9.82
N THR A 301 -3.94 -0.54 -10.79
CA THR A 301 -3.84 -0.90 -12.21
C THR A 301 -2.40 -1.25 -12.60
N PRO A 302 -2.16 -2.21 -13.50
CA PRO A 302 -0.83 -2.63 -13.93
C PRO A 302 0.07 -1.45 -14.36
N ASN A 303 -0.49 -0.48 -15.08
CA ASN A 303 0.27 0.70 -15.54
C ASN A 303 0.80 1.57 -14.40
N ARG A 304 0.13 1.55 -13.24
CA ARG A 304 0.54 2.31 -12.06
C ARG A 304 1.46 1.51 -11.15
N LEU A 305 1.31 0.19 -11.08
CA LEU A 305 2.21 -0.67 -10.31
C LEU A 305 3.55 -0.86 -11.04
N PHE A 306 3.54 -1.17 -12.33
CA PHE A 306 4.76 -1.39 -13.11
C PHE A 306 5.29 -0.08 -13.69
N VAL A 307 6.02 0.69 -12.89
CA VAL A 307 6.66 1.94 -13.34
C VAL A 307 8.13 1.69 -13.68
N GLY A 308 8.49 1.67 -14.97
CA GLY A 308 9.88 1.87 -15.40
C GLY A 308 10.67 0.65 -15.89
N THR A 309 10.03 -0.46 -16.26
CA THR A 309 10.67 -1.50 -17.09
C THR A 309 9.56 -2.22 -17.84
N HIS A 310 9.83 -2.66 -19.09
CA HIS A 310 8.92 -3.52 -19.84
C HIS A 310 8.38 -4.62 -18.93
N ALA A 311 7.13 -4.45 -18.50
CA ALA A 311 6.44 -5.38 -17.64
C ALA A 311 6.44 -6.72 -18.37
N LYS A 312 7.29 -7.67 -17.96
CA LYS A 312 6.99 -9.08 -18.19
C LYS A 312 5.62 -9.26 -17.55
N LYS A 313 4.59 -9.32 -18.39
CA LYS A 313 3.20 -9.54 -17.99
C LYS A 313 3.13 -10.89 -17.30
N THR A 314 3.37 -10.94 -16.01
CA THR A 314 2.90 -12.05 -15.19
C THR A 314 1.39 -11.94 -15.21
N LYS A 315 0.71 -12.98 -15.69
CA LYS A 315 -0.75 -13.04 -15.75
C LYS A 315 -1.30 -12.77 -14.36
N LEU A 316 -1.95 -11.63 -14.17
CA LEU A 316 -2.82 -11.42 -13.01
C LEU A 316 -3.97 -12.42 -13.13
N PHE A 317 -4.29 -13.09 -12.03
CA PHE A 317 -5.48 -13.91 -11.96
C PHE A 317 -6.72 -13.03 -12.15
N PRO A 318 -7.75 -13.51 -12.86
CA PRO A 318 -8.97 -12.74 -13.02
C PRO A 318 -9.58 -12.45 -11.65
N VAL A 319 -10.02 -11.20 -11.46
CA VAL A 319 -10.86 -10.79 -10.34
C VAL A 319 -12.00 -11.79 -10.23
N SER A 320 -12.07 -12.52 -9.12
CA SER A 320 -13.19 -13.41 -8.86
C SER A 320 -14.46 -12.57 -8.77
N GLN A 321 -15.33 -12.69 -9.77
CA GLN A 321 -16.65 -12.10 -9.73
C GLN A 321 -17.39 -12.63 -8.49
N PRO A 322 -18.20 -11.80 -7.80
CA PRO A 322 -18.99 -12.27 -6.68
C PRO A 322 -19.96 -13.35 -7.16
N ALA A 323 -19.99 -14.47 -6.44
CA ALA A 323 -20.80 -15.64 -6.74
C ALA A 323 -22.28 -15.28 -6.94
N GLY A 324 -22.83 -15.63 -8.12
CA GLY A 324 -24.26 -15.58 -8.37
C GLY A 324 -24.62 -15.71 -9.85
N TYR A 325 -24.79 -16.94 -10.33
CA TYR A 325 -25.92 -17.44 -11.15
C TYR A 325 -25.55 -18.82 -11.72
N LEU A 326 -26.29 -19.87 -11.31
CA LEU A 326 -26.26 -21.17 -11.97
C LEU A 326 -27.11 -21.07 -13.25
N PRO A 327 -26.59 -21.38 -14.46
CA PRO A 327 -27.40 -21.39 -15.65
C PRO A 327 -28.34 -22.60 -15.64
N SER A 328 -29.59 -22.37 -16.04
CA SER A 328 -30.60 -23.42 -16.22
C SER A 328 -30.25 -24.34 -17.40
N LYS A 329 -30.65 -25.61 -17.32
CA LYS A 329 -30.40 -26.67 -18.32
C LYS A 329 -30.83 -26.36 -19.77
N GLN A 330 -31.57 -25.28 -20.00
CA GLN A 330 -32.00 -24.85 -21.33
C GLN A 330 -30.86 -24.25 -22.16
N ASP A 331 -29.85 -23.61 -21.53
CA ASP A 331 -28.79 -22.88 -22.25
C ASP A 331 -27.70 -23.78 -22.85
N MET A 332 -27.71 -25.09 -22.53
CA MET A 332 -26.75 -26.07 -23.06
C MET A 332 -27.17 -26.72 -24.39
N ILE A 333 -28.40 -26.48 -24.86
CA ILE A 333 -28.92 -27.12 -26.07
C ILE A 333 -28.60 -26.28 -27.33
N ASP A 334 -28.55 -24.95 -27.20
CA ASP A 334 -28.39 -24.05 -28.36
C ASP A 334 -26.95 -23.88 -28.85
N GLN A 335 -25.93 -24.26 -28.05
CA GLN A 335 -24.53 -24.18 -28.48
C GLN A 335 -24.02 -25.40 -29.26
N LYS A 336 -24.82 -26.47 -29.40
CA LYS A 336 -24.43 -27.69 -30.12
C LYS A 336 -24.82 -27.71 -31.61
N GLN A 337 -25.46 -26.67 -32.14
CA GLN A 337 -25.96 -26.66 -33.53
C GLN A 337 -25.24 -25.70 -34.49
N HIS A 338 -24.15 -25.03 -34.11
CA HIS A 338 -23.44 -24.08 -35.00
C HIS A 338 -21.92 -24.29 -35.03
N GLY A 339 -21.47 -25.46 -35.50
CA GLY A 339 -20.03 -25.72 -35.63
C GLY A 339 -19.67 -27.02 -36.34
N SER A 340 -20.14 -27.22 -37.57
CA SER A 340 -19.60 -28.24 -38.48
C SER A 340 -19.74 -27.78 -39.93
N ASP A 341 -18.67 -27.24 -40.50
CA ASP A 341 -18.33 -27.48 -41.91
C ASP A 341 -16.92 -26.96 -42.27
N SER A 342 -16.30 -27.68 -43.22
CA SER A 342 -15.03 -27.43 -43.94
C SER A 342 -13.71 -28.02 -43.39
N SER A 343 -13.65 -29.35 -43.52
CA SER A 343 -12.60 -30.18 -44.14
C SER A 343 -11.43 -29.54 -44.95
N ILE A 344 -10.25 -30.14 -44.71
CA ILE A 344 -9.18 -30.60 -45.65
C ILE A 344 -8.23 -29.55 -46.28
N GLU A 345 -6.94 -29.63 -45.92
CA GLU A 345 -5.86 -29.98 -46.87
C GLU A 345 -4.59 -30.44 -46.14
N THR A 346 -4.12 -31.63 -46.53
CA THR A 346 -2.88 -32.29 -46.12
C THR A 346 -1.80 -32.12 -47.19
N SER A 347 -0.56 -31.86 -46.81
CA SER A 347 0.60 -32.27 -47.63
C SER A 347 1.79 -32.62 -46.74
N HIS A 348 2.20 -33.89 -46.82
CA HIS A 348 3.48 -34.44 -46.41
C HIS A 348 4.65 -33.70 -47.08
N ASP A 349 5.78 -33.57 -46.39
CA ASP A 349 6.99 -34.24 -46.89
C ASP A 349 8.04 -34.47 -45.79
N SER A 350 8.85 -35.50 -46.02
CA SER A 350 9.76 -36.14 -45.08
C SER A 350 11.21 -36.08 -45.55
N SER A 351 12.12 -36.09 -44.57
CA SER A 351 13.40 -36.81 -44.56
C SER A 351 14.70 -36.18 -45.13
N VAL A 352 15.77 -36.47 -44.37
CA VAL A 352 17.17 -36.84 -44.76
C VAL A 352 18.31 -35.87 -44.40
N HIS A 353 19.11 -36.39 -43.43
CA HIS A 353 20.56 -36.36 -43.22
C HIS A 353 21.46 -35.18 -43.65
N LYS A 354 22.30 -34.73 -42.70
CA LYS A 354 23.74 -35.06 -42.70
C LYS A 354 24.38 -34.82 -41.32
N LYS A 355 25.05 -35.86 -40.80
CA LYS A 355 26.11 -35.79 -39.78
C LYS A 355 27.44 -35.80 -40.52
N GLU A 356 28.39 -34.96 -40.11
CA GLU A 356 29.83 -35.17 -40.32
C GLU A 356 30.56 -34.67 -39.07
N GLU A 357 31.29 -35.57 -38.44
CA GLU A 357 32.32 -35.36 -37.41
C GLU A 357 33.66 -35.00 -38.07
N LEU A 358 34.54 -34.28 -37.36
CA LEU A 358 36.03 -34.37 -37.36
C LEU A 358 36.54 -33.19 -36.48
N THR A 359 36.81 -33.39 -35.19
CA THR A 359 38.10 -33.72 -34.56
C THR A 359 39.23 -32.67 -34.69
N ASP A 360 39.65 -32.22 -33.50
CA ASP A 360 41.02 -31.95 -33.02
C ASP A 360 41.92 -30.88 -33.67
N GLY A 361 42.47 -30.03 -32.80
CA GLY A 361 43.48 -29.02 -33.11
C GLY A 361 43.92 -28.22 -31.89
N GLN A 362 44.66 -28.87 -30.99
CA GLN A 362 45.32 -28.33 -29.81
C GLN A 362 46.41 -27.27 -30.08
N ARG A 363 46.66 -26.43 -29.04
CA ARG A 363 47.89 -25.65 -28.68
C ARG A 363 48.13 -24.36 -29.50
N ASN A 364 48.34 -23.21 -28.86
CA ASN A 364 49.21 -22.90 -27.72
C ASN A 364 48.58 -21.93 -26.71
#